data_AF-A0A6L7WMG4-F1
#
_entry.id   AF-A0A6L7WMG4-F1
#
_cell.length_a   1.000
_cell.length_b   1.000
_cell.length_c   1.000
_cell.angle_alpha   90.00
_cell.angle_beta   90.00
_cell.angle_gamma   90.00
#
_symmetry.space_group_name_H-M   'P 1'
#
loop_
_entity.id
_entity.type
_entity.pdbx_description
1 polymer ?
#
loop_
_entity_poly.entity_id
_entity_poly.type
_entity_poly.pdbx_seq_one_letter_code
_entity_poly.pdbx_strand_id
1 'polypeptide(L)'
;MPRPQDAERRRLEIYLTPQGFLKGALAADDAIAVERNEYGGRVTVVSFVALDKYRINGTITEDNIVQRVQTWMPSPVVGDMYYETVYTNYQDVGGGMMFPMNWHQHQDFDDGAHAPNVSGGDHTFQLSTIDSVEVNVADAALDVPDAARNATVPPMRVVAEEVAEGVWLMAGGSHHSVAVEFEDEVAVIEAPLNEARSLAVMDEIRRRIPGKEIRWVVTTHHHWDHLGGMRAYVHEGATVVTHQGNFPYYQEVLRARPWLLEPDRFSLFPPEEWSEGYIFETLREKYILGDTTRLVELHHVQGLAHAAGMLIAYLPNEKILVQADLFTPPGPGGSLPASPNASARTLYGNVQRLGLDVETIVPIHGVPGPWSQFAEWVEDAQ
;
A
#
# COMPACT_ATOMS: atom_id res chain seq x y z
N MET A 1 0.34 19.68 2.05
CA MET A 1 1.78 19.60 2.39
C MET A 1 2.52 18.92 1.24
N PRO A 2 3.71 19.37 0.84
CA PRO A 2 4.52 18.69 -0.16
C PRO A 2 4.84 17.24 0.24
N ARG A 3 4.86 16.33 -0.73
CA ARG A 3 5.27 14.92 -0.57
C ARG A 3 6.56 14.67 -1.37
N PRO A 4 7.74 15.10 -0.88
CA PRO A 4 8.99 15.01 -1.63
C PRO A 4 9.36 13.57 -1.99
N GLN A 5 8.92 12.57 -1.22
CA GLN A 5 9.11 11.15 -1.53
C GLN A 5 8.42 10.72 -2.83
N ASP A 6 7.35 11.42 -3.24
CA ASP A 6 6.62 11.10 -4.48
C ASP A 6 7.22 11.82 -5.70
N ALA A 7 8.25 12.67 -5.53
CA ALA A 7 8.70 13.60 -6.57
C ALA A 7 9.20 12.90 -7.84
N GLU A 8 9.92 11.78 -7.71
CA GLU A 8 10.37 10.98 -8.86
C GLU A 8 9.17 10.40 -9.62
N ARG A 9 8.21 9.80 -8.91
CA ARG A 9 6.94 9.34 -9.49
C ARG A 9 6.20 10.47 -10.22
N ARG A 10 6.11 11.67 -9.63
CA ARG A 10 5.45 12.81 -10.29
C ARG A 10 6.18 13.26 -11.55
N ARG A 11 7.52 13.18 -11.59
CA ARG A 11 8.30 13.43 -12.80
C ARG A 11 8.05 12.36 -13.86
N LEU A 12 7.98 11.10 -13.46
CA LEU A 12 7.62 9.99 -14.36
C LEU A 12 6.22 10.20 -14.96
N GLU A 13 5.21 10.53 -14.14
CA GLU A 13 3.84 10.80 -14.59
C GLU A 13 3.77 11.90 -15.66
N ILE A 14 4.67 12.90 -15.64
CA ILE A 14 4.78 13.90 -16.71
C ILE A 14 5.21 13.24 -18.03
N TYR A 15 6.23 12.38 -18.01
CA TYR A 15 6.64 11.61 -19.21
C TYR A 15 5.56 10.67 -19.72
N LEU A 16 4.63 10.25 -18.86
CA LEU A 16 3.54 9.39 -19.29
C LEU A 16 2.49 10.14 -20.10
N THR A 17 2.33 11.46 -19.94
CA THR A 17 1.44 12.25 -20.79
C THR A 17 1.84 12.19 -22.27
N PRO A 18 0.91 12.38 -23.23
CA PRO A 18 1.24 12.32 -24.66
C PRO A 18 2.35 13.29 -25.05
N GLN A 19 2.31 14.51 -24.53
CA GLN A 19 3.29 15.55 -24.83
C GLN A 19 4.61 15.28 -24.12
N GLY A 20 4.57 14.82 -22.86
CA GLY A 20 5.77 14.45 -22.12
C GLY A 20 6.49 13.26 -22.76
N PHE A 21 5.74 12.26 -23.22
CA PHE A 21 6.26 11.09 -23.93
C PHE A 21 6.99 11.52 -25.21
N LEU A 22 6.32 12.29 -26.08
CA LEU A 22 6.90 12.75 -27.34
C LEU A 22 8.15 13.60 -27.11
N LYS A 23 8.12 14.54 -26.15
CA LYS A 23 9.29 15.36 -25.81
C LYS A 23 10.42 14.52 -25.22
N GLY A 24 10.11 13.53 -24.40
CA GLY A 24 11.09 12.59 -23.85
C GLY A 24 11.76 11.77 -24.94
N ALA A 25 10.97 11.17 -25.83
CA ALA A 25 11.48 10.39 -26.95
C ALA A 25 12.38 11.22 -27.89
N LEU A 26 12.01 12.47 -28.18
CA LEU A 26 12.81 13.38 -29.00
C LEU A 26 14.12 13.81 -28.34
N ALA A 27 14.17 13.84 -27.01
CA ALA A 27 15.35 14.21 -26.24
C ALA A 27 16.25 13.02 -25.91
N ALA A 28 15.76 11.78 -26.07
CA ALA A 28 16.48 10.57 -25.70
C ALA A 28 17.46 10.12 -26.79
N ASP A 29 18.70 9.85 -26.39
CA ASP A 29 19.74 9.30 -27.29
C ASP A 29 19.55 7.80 -27.58
N ASP A 30 18.74 7.11 -26.77
CA ASP A 30 18.50 5.65 -26.84
C ASP A 30 17.11 5.29 -27.40
N ALA A 31 16.40 6.26 -27.99
CA ALA A 31 15.08 6.04 -28.54
C ALA A 31 15.11 5.00 -29.69
N ILE A 32 14.29 3.96 -29.55
CA ILE A 32 14.09 2.93 -30.57
C ILE A 32 12.61 2.85 -30.94
N ALA A 33 12.33 2.41 -32.17
CA ALA A 33 10.98 2.22 -32.65
C ALA A 33 10.81 0.85 -33.30
N VAL A 34 9.65 0.24 -33.08
CA VAL A 34 9.23 -0.99 -33.76
C VAL A 34 7.81 -0.83 -34.28
N GLU A 35 7.55 -1.36 -35.47
CA GLU A 35 6.20 -1.46 -36.00
C GLU A 35 5.61 -2.84 -35.69
N ARG A 36 4.36 -2.88 -35.24
CA ARG A 36 3.62 -4.13 -35.05
C ARG A 36 2.13 -3.93 -35.32
N ASN A 37 1.40 -5.04 -35.46
CA ASN A 37 -0.05 -5.01 -35.46
C ASN A 37 -0.56 -5.14 -34.02
N GLU A 38 -1.52 -4.30 -33.65
CA GLU A 38 -2.32 -4.42 -32.44
C GLU A 38 -3.81 -4.50 -32.78
N TYR A 39 -4.66 -4.76 -31.79
CA TYR A 39 -6.11 -4.65 -31.98
C TYR A 39 -6.45 -3.22 -32.42
N GLY A 40 -6.89 -3.05 -33.67
CA GLY A 40 -7.24 -1.74 -34.23
C GLY A 40 -6.32 -1.25 -35.37
N GLY A 41 -5.23 -1.95 -35.68
CA GLY A 41 -4.42 -1.65 -36.87
C GLY A 41 -2.91 -1.79 -36.64
N ARG A 42 -2.15 -1.29 -37.61
CA ARG A 42 -0.69 -1.19 -37.48
C ARG A 42 -0.36 0.00 -36.58
N VAL A 43 0.66 -0.16 -35.75
CA VAL A 43 1.12 0.88 -34.82
C VAL A 43 2.64 0.95 -34.82
N THR A 44 3.17 2.10 -34.45
CA THR A 44 4.58 2.29 -34.12
C THR A 44 4.72 2.39 -32.61
N VAL A 45 5.48 1.48 -32.00
CA VAL A 45 5.83 1.54 -30.59
C VAL A 45 7.22 2.16 -30.46
N VAL A 46 7.30 3.30 -29.79
CA VAL A 46 8.56 4.00 -29.49
C VAL A 46 8.94 3.72 -28.04
N SER A 47 10.19 3.38 -27.79
CA SER A 47 10.73 3.02 -26.47
C SER A 47 12.01 3.81 -26.18
N PHE A 48 12.14 4.33 -24.96
CA PHE A 48 13.35 5.02 -24.49
C PHE A 48 13.46 4.90 -22.95
N VAL A 49 14.62 5.23 -22.39
CA VAL A 49 14.81 5.28 -20.94
C VAL A 49 14.69 6.71 -20.43
N ALA A 50 13.80 6.92 -19.45
CA ALA A 50 13.63 8.18 -18.74
C ALA A 50 14.14 8.07 -17.30
N LEU A 51 14.68 9.18 -16.79
CA LEU A 51 15.17 9.29 -15.41
C LEU A 51 16.19 8.18 -15.05
N ASP A 52 17.01 7.78 -16.03
CA ASP A 52 18.07 6.77 -15.91
C ASP A 52 17.61 5.37 -15.47
N LYS A 53 16.29 5.12 -15.39
CA LYS A 53 15.73 3.93 -14.75
C LYS A 53 14.48 3.38 -15.44
N TYR A 54 13.58 4.25 -15.91
CA TYR A 54 12.26 3.82 -16.39
C TYR A 54 12.26 3.65 -17.90
N ARG A 55 12.10 2.41 -18.36
CA ARG A 55 11.79 2.18 -19.79
C ARG A 55 10.34 2.54 -20.06
N ILE A 56 10.15 3.59 -20.84
CA ILE A 56 8.83 4.08 -21.26
C ILE A 56 8.58 3.60 -22.68
N ASN A 57 7.38 3.09 -22.93
CA ASN A 57 6.92 2.66 -24.25
C ASN A 57 5.65 3.43 -24.60
N GLY A 58 5.59 4.04 -25.77
CA GLY A 58 4.37 4.69 -26.27
C GLY A 58 3.96 4.12 -27.61
N THR A 59 2.66 3.84 -27.74
CA THR A 59 2.02 3.35 -28.96
C THR A 59 1.47 4.53 -29.75
N ILE A 60 1.94 4.70 -30.98
CA ILE A 60 1.50 5.72 -31.93
C ILE A 60 0.74 5.04 -33.07
N THR A 61 -0.47 5.51 -33.36
CA THR A 61 -1.33 4.95 -34.42
C THR A 61 -0.94 5.46 -35.82
N GLU A 62 -1.53 4.90 -36.88
CA GLU A 62 -1.36 5.41 -38.25
C GLU A 62 -1.83 6.87 -38.43
N ASP A 63 -2.74 7.33 -37.56
CA ASP A 63 -3.22 8.72 -37.51
C ASP A 63 -2.24 9.67 -36.79
N ASN A 64 -1.05 9.19 -36.40
CA ASN A 64 -0.01 9.91 -35.68
C ASN A 64 -0.44 10.46 -34.32
N ILE A 65 -1.36 9.78 -33.64
CA ILE A 65 -1.73 10.09 -32.25
C ILE A 65 -1.11 9.08 -31.28
N VAL A 66 -0.75 9.55 -30.08
CA VAL A 66 -0.27 8.69 -29.00
C VAL A 66 -1.49 8.01 -28.37
N GLN A 67 -1.72 6.74 -28.69
CA GLN A 67 -2.86 6.01 -28.13
C GLN A 67 -2.63 5.63 -26.67
N ARG A 68 -1.39 5.34 -26.30
CA ARG A 68 -1.06 4.72 -25.02
C ARG A 68 0.38 4.94 -24.63
N VAL A 69 0.65 5.12 -23.34
CA VAL A 69 2.00 5.17 -22.79
C VAL A 69 2.07 4.22 -21.59
N GLN A 70 3.13 3.42 -21.54
CA GLN A 70 3.31 2.29 -20.64
C GLN A 70 4.72 2.36 -20.01
N THR A 71 4.82 2.00 -18.74
CA THR A 71 6.08 1.86 -18.02
C THR A 71 5.94 0.79 -16.93
N TRP A 72 7.03 0.51 -16.23
CA TRP A 72 7.02 -0.19 -14.95
C TRP A 72 7.32 0.80 -13.82
N MET A 73 6.73 0.60 -12.65
CA MET A 73 6.93 1.41 -11.45
C MET A 73 7.24 0.50 -10.25
N PRO A 74 8.17 0.86 -9.36
CA PRO A 74 8.39 0.10 -8.14
C PRO A 74 7.15 0.18 -7.24
N SER A 75 6.80 -0.94 -6.65
CA SER A 75 5.72 -1.14 -5.68
C SER A 75 6.24 -2.02 -4.54
N PRO A 76 6.03 -1.64 -3.28
CA PRO A 76 6.45 -2.47 -2.15
C PRO A 76 5.63 -3.75 -2.01
N VAL A 77 4.51 -3.89 -2.74
CA VAL A 77 3.63 -5.06 -2.68
C VAL A 77 3.91 -6.04 -3.81
N VAL A 78 3.99 -5.55 -5.05
CA VAL A 78 4.15 -6.41 -6.23
C VAL A 78 5.52 -6.29 -6.89
N GLY A 79 6.43 -5.44 -6.40
CA GLY A 79 7.73 -5.21 -7.01
C GLY A 79 7.63 -4.30 -8.23
N ASP A 80 8.01 -4.79 -9.40
CA ASP A 80 7.84 -4.03 -10.63
C ASP A 80 6.36 -4.13 -11.08
N MET A 81 5.60 -3.06 -10.84
CA MET A 81 4.19 -2.93 -11.21
C MET A 81 4.07 -2.32 -12.60
N TYR A 82 3.33 -2.97 -13.49
CA TYR A 82 3.04 -2.40 -14.79
C TYR A 82 2.14 -1.16 -14.64
N TYR A 83 2.35 -0.13 -15.46
CA TYR A 83 1.60 1.12 -15.35
C TYR A 83 1.30 1.64 -16.75
N GLU A 84 0.03 1.86 -17.02
CA GLU A 84 -0.46 2.22 -18.35
C GLU A 84 -1.38 3.42 -18.29
N THR A 85 -1.27 4.32 -19.27
CA THR A 85 -2.26 5.36 -19.52
C THR A 85 -2.73 5.28 -20.97
N VAL A 86 -4.04 5.20 -21.16
CA VAL A 86 -4.69 5.13 -22.49
C VAL A 86 -5.39 6.44 -22.79
N TYR A 87 -5.17 6.96 -24.00
CA TYR A 87 -5.67 8.24 -24.47
C TYR A 87 -6.69 8.05 -25.58
N THR A 88 -7.83 8.74 -25.48
CA THR A 88 -8.94 8.61 -26.43
C THR A 88 -9.59 9.96 -26.68
N ASN A 89 -10.51 9.98 -27.66
CA ASN A 89 -11.29 11.17 -28.03
C ASN A 89 -10.41 12.39 -28.34
N TYR A 90 -9.40 12.19 -29.18
CA TYR A 90 -8.53 13.27 -29.62
C TYR A 90 -9.31 14.35 -30.37
N GLN A 91 -9.08 15.61 -30.01
CA GLN A 91 -9.66 16.79 -30.67
C GLN A 91 -8.56 17.79 -31.01
N ASP A 92 -8.76 18.56 -32.08
CA ASP A 92 -7.94 19.74 -32.36
C ASP A 92 -8.32 20.84 -31.36
N VAL A 93 -7.39 21.19 -30.48
CA VAL A 93 -7.56 22.23 -29.45
C VAL A 93 -6.96 23.57 -29.86
N GLY A 94 -6.63 23.72 -31.15
CA GLY A 94 -6.14 24.95 -31.76
C GLY A 94 -4.86 24.73 -32.55
N GLY A 95 -4.83 25.26 -33.78
CA GLY A 95 -3.63 25.26 -34.62
C GLY A 95 -3.19 23.88 -35.12
N GLY A 96 -4.11 22.90 -35.19
CA GLY A 96 -3.78 21.52 -35.58
C GLY A 96 -3.20 20.68 -34.45
N MET A 97 -3.19 21.20 -33.20
CA MET A 97 -2.69 20.46 -32.06
C MET A 97 -3.75 19.47 -31.57
N MET A 98 -3.53 18.19 -31.83
CA MET A 98 -4.39 17.11 -31.33
C MET A 98 -4.14 16.86 -29.83
N PHE A 99 -5.20 16.85 -29.04
CA PHE A 99 -5.15 16.61 -27.59
C PHE A 99 -6.22 15.59 -27.16
N PRO A 100 -5.92 14.63 -26.28
CA PRO A 100 -6.91 13.66 -25.84
C PRO A 100 -7.91 14.28 -24.86
N MET A 101 -9.20 14.15 -25.16
CA MET A 101 -10.26 14.66 -24.27
C MET A 101 -10.73 13.63 -23.24
N ASN A 102 -10.16 12.43 -23.27
CA ASN A 102 -10.43 11.37 -22.29
C ASN A 102 -9.19 10.50 -22.11
N TRP A 103 -8.84 10.18 -20.87
CA TRP A 103 -7.85 9.15 -20.58
C TRP A 103 -8.12 8.44 -19.26
N HIS A 104 -7.62 7.22 -19.18
CA HIS A 104 -7.65 6.42 -17.95
C HIS A 104 -6.30 5.75 -17.72
N GLN A 105 -6.08 5.36 -16.47
CA GLN A 105 -4.84 4.73 -16.01
C GLN A 105 -5.11 3.37 -15.39
N HIS A 106 -4.30 2.39 -15.76
CA HIS A 106 -4.31 1.04 -15.22
C HIS A 106 -3.03 0.81 -14.41
N GLN A 107 -3.19 0.18 -13.25
CA GLN A 107 -2.08 -0.29 -12.41
C GLN A 107 -2.07 -1.81 -12.43
N ASP A 108 -1.03 -2.32 -13.07
CA ASP A 108 -0.85 -3.69 -13.56
C ASP A 108 -1.70 -4.02 -14.79
N PHE A 109 -1.48 -5.21 -15.36
CA PHE A 109 -2.22 -5.67 -16.53
C PHE A 109 -3.70 -5.84 -16.19
N ASP A 110 -4.59 -5.53 -17.15
CA ASP A 110 -6.02 -5.83 -17.08
C ASP A 110 -6.25 -7.35 -17.19
N ASP A 111 -5.88 -8.06 -16.13
CA ASP A 111 -5.93 -9.51 -16.02
C ASP A 111 -6.93 -9.97 -14.95
N GLY A 112 -7.89 -9.10 -14.60
CA GLY A 112 -8.84 -9.27 -13.50
C GLY A 112 -9.77 -10.50 -13.58
N ALA A 113 -9.59 -11.33 -14.61
CA ALA A 113 -10.09 -12.69 -14.68
C ALA A 113 -9.31 -13.69 -13.80
N HIS A 114 -8.10 -13.35 -13.31
CA HIS A 114 -7.31 -14.21 -12.42
C HIS A 114 -7.64 -13.93 -10.94
N ALA A 115 -7.83 -15.00 -10.18
CA ALA A 115 -8.03 -14.94 -8.74
C ALA A 115 -6.86 -15.65 -8.03
N PRO A 116 -6.24 -15.03 -7.00
CA PRO A 116 -6.53 -13.70 -6.48
C PRO A 116 -6.00 -12.59 -7.40
N ASN A 117 -6.77 -11.51 -7.53
CA ASN A 117 -6.31 -10.31 -8.21
C ASN A 117 -5.56 -9.44 -7.19
N VAL A 118 -4.22 -9.46 -7.24
CA VAL A 118 -3.37 -8.69 -6.30
C VAL A 118 -3.25 -7.23 -6.73
N SER A 119 -3.09 -7.00 -8.03
CA SER A 119 -3.01 -5.68 -8.63
C SER A 119 -4.06 -5.60 -9.72
N GLY A 120 -5.21 -5.03 -9.33
CA GLY A 120 -6.50 -5.04 -10.01
C GLY A 120 -6.53 -4.96 -11.54
N GLY A 121 -5.52 -4.36 -12.17
CA GLY A 121 -5.50 -4.01 -13.59
C GLY A 121 -6.52 -2.96 -13.99
N ASP A 122 -7.47 -2.61 -13.11
CA ASP A 122 -8.61 -1.78 -13.42
C ASP A 122 -8.28 -0.28 -13.37
N HIS A 123 -9.28 0.54 -13.71
CA HIS A 123 -9.23 2.01 -13.80
C HIS A 123 -8.89 2.66 -12.45
N THR A 124 -7.60 2.83 -12.20
CA THR A 124 -7.12 3.52 -10.99
C THR A 124 -7.36 5.02 -11.04
N PHE A 125 -7.42 5.58 -12.24
CA PHE A 125 -7.76 6.97 -12.49
C PHE A 125 -8.45 7.10 -13.83
N GLN A 126 -9.43 7.99 -13.92
CA GLN A 126 -10.05 8.37 -15.19
C GLN A 126 -10.34 9.86 -15.18
N LEU A 127 -9.96 10.53 -16.27
CA LEU A 127 -10.44 11.86 -16.61
C LEU A 127 -11.32 11.75 -17.85
N SER A 128 -12.64 11.82 -17.65
CA SER A 128 -13.64 11.69 -18.71
C SER A 128 -14.21 13.01 -19.20
N THR A 129 -13.95 14.11 -18.49
CA THR A 129 -14.52 15.42 -18.77
C THR A 129 -13.43 16.47 -18.70
N ILE A 130 -13.22 17.16 -19.82
CA ILE A 130 -12.30 18.29 -19.94
C ILE A 130 -13.11 19.45 -20.53
N ASP A 131 -13.33 20.49 -19.74
CA ASP A 131 -14.17 21.62 -20.13
C ASP A 131 -13.51 22.51 -21.19
N SER A 132 -12.19 22.72 -21.06
CA SER A 132 -11.41 23.52 -22.00
C SER A 132 -9.94 23.13 -21.99
N VAL A 133 -9.29 23.32 -23.14
CA VAL A 133 -7.85 23.18 -23.32
C VAL A 133 -7.39 24.40 -24.11
N GLU A 134 -6.39 25.11 -23.58
CA GLU A 134 -5.79 26.25 -24.26
C GLU A 134 -4.36 25.90 -24.67
N VAL A 135 -3.99 26.27 -25.89
CA VAL A 135 -2.64 26.10 -26.43
C VAL A 135 -1.88 27.41 -26.41
N ASN A 136 -0.56 27.33 -26.24
CA ASN A 136 0.34 28.50 -26.25
C ASN A 136 -0.03 29.59 -25.24
N VAL A 137 -0.53 29.18 -24.07
CA VAL A 137 -0.84 30.09 -22.95
C VAL A 137 0.43 30.86 -22.56
N ALA A 138 0.34 32.19 -22.56
CA ALA A 138 1.43 33.04 -22.09
C ALA A 138 1.66 32.78 -20.59
N ASP A 139 2.92 32.71 -20.18
CA ASP A 139 3.31 32.50 -18.78
C ASP A 139 2.74 31.21 -18.15
N ALA A 140 2.58 30.14 -18.95
CA ALA A 140 2.11 28.82 -18.47
C ALA A 140 3.02 28.15 -17.43
N ALA A 141 4.21 28.69 -17.17
CA ALA A 141 5.11 28.17 -16.14
C ALA A 141 4.57 28.52 -14.74
N LEU A 142 4.34 27.49 -13.92
CA LEU A 142 3.94 27.68 -12.54
C LEU A 142 5.14 28.02 -11.67
N ASP A 143 4.99 29.04 -10.82
CA ASP A 143 5.95 29.31 -9.75
C ASP A 143 5.91 28.16 -8.74
N VAL A 144 7.04 27.48 -8.57
CA VAL A 144 7.17 26.43 -7.55
C VAL A 144 7.30 27.10 -6.19
N PRO A 145 6.33 26.91 -5.25
CA PRO A 145 6.40 27.54 -3.94
C PRO A 145 7.64 27.09 -3.17
N ASP A 146 8.22 27.98 -2.37
CA ASP A 146 9.42 27.68 -1.57
C ASP A 146 9.24 26.46 -0.66
N ALA A 147 8.03 26.27 -0.13
CA ALA A 147 7.69 25.09 0.68
C ALA A 147 7.87 23.79 -0.10
N ALA A 148 7.56 23.75 -1.40
CA ALA A 148 7.76 22.58 -2.25
C ALA A 148 9.23 22.47 -2.70
N ARG A 149 9.86 23.60 -3.06
CA ARG A 149 11.26 23.66 -3.52
C ARG A 149 12.24 23.17 -2.45
N ASN A 150 11.98 23.50 -1.19
CA ASN A 150 12.85 23.18 -0.05
C ASN A 150 12.40 21.94 0.73
N ALA A 151 11.36 21.22 0.27
CA ALA A 151 10.88 20.02 0.95
C ALA A 151 11.90 18.88 0.83
N THR A 152 12.28 18.30 1.97
CA THR A 152 13.15 17.11 2.03
C THR A 152 12.37 15.89 2.46
N VAL A 153 12.75 14.72 1.97
CA VAL A 153 12.18 13.45 2.44
C VAL A 153 12.50 13.31 3.94
N PRO A 154 11.49 13.19 4.82
CA PRO A 154 11.72 12.97 6.23
C PRO A 154 12.48 11.64 6.46
N PRO A 155 13.42 11.58 7.41
CA PRO A 155 14.08 10.32 7.73
C PRO A 155 13.05 9.30 8.26
N MET A 156 13.22 8.03 7.88
CA MET A 156 12.43 6.94 8.44
C MET A 156 12.68 6.89 9.95
N ARG A 157 11.61 6.97 10.75
CA ARG A 157 11.69 6.94 12.21
C ARG A 157 10.67 5.96 12.78
N VAL A 158 11.11 5.16 13.75
CA VAL A 158 10.22 4.41 14.63
C VAL A 158 10.15 5.14 15.97
N VAL A 159 8.94 5.31 16.48
CA VAL A 159 8.69 5.81 17.82
C VAL A 159 8.01 4.67 18.57
N ALA A 160 8.77 3.96 19.40
CA ALA A 160 8.22 2.91 20.23
C ALA A 160 7.54 3.50 21.47
N GLU A 161 6.28 3.13 21.67
CA GLU A 161 5.47 3.44 22.84
C GLU A 161 5.06 2.13 23.51
N GLU A 162 5.42 1.95 24.78
CA GLU A 162 4.98 0.81 25.56
C GLU A 162 3.54 1.06 26.04
N VAL A 163 2.57 0.31 25.50
CA VAL A 163 1.14 0.47 25.80
C VAL A 163 0.69 -0.45 26.94
N ALA A 164 1.43 -1.52 27.17
CA ALA A 164 1.42 -2.37 28.36
C ALA A 164 2.80 -3.04 28.47
N GLU A 165 3.15 -3.60 29.64
CA GLU A 165 4.44 -4.29 29.82
C GLU A 165 4.69 -5.29 28.69
N GLY A 166 5.76 -5.13 27.90
CA GLY A 166 6.07 -6.03 26.78
C GLY A 166 5.12 -5.93 25.56
N VAL A 167 4.23 -4.93 25.50
CA VAL A 167 3.37 -4.62 24.34
C VAL A 167 3.72 -3.24 23.84
N TRP A 168 4.22 -3.15 22.60
CA TRP A 168 4.81 -1.94 22.05
C TRP A 168 4.10 -1.51 20.77
N LEU A 169 3.56 -0.31 20.75
CA LEU A 169 3.19 0.36 19.50
C LEU A 169 4.46 0.93 18.86
N MET A 170 4.79 0.41 17.69
CA MET A 170 5.88 0.88 16.85
C MET A 170 5.32 1.94 15.89
N ALA A 171 5.26 3.19 16.36
CA ALA A 171 4.74 4.35 15.63
C ALA A 171 5.83 5.08 14.81
N GLY A 172 5.60 6.32 14.40
CA GLY A 172 6.58 7.16 13.68
C GLY A 172 6.30 7.36 12.18
N GLY A 173 5.12 6.93 11.72
CA GLY A 173 4.61 7.17 10.36
C GLY A 173 3.08 7.25 10.38
N SER A 174 2.45 7.12 9.20
CA SER A 174 0.99 7.04 9.08
C SER A 174 0.41 5.70 9.52
N HIS A 175 1.17 4.61 9.34
CA HIS A 175 0.77 3.24 9.66
C HIS A 175 1.79 2.63 10.62
N HIS A 176 1.30 1.94 11.65
CA HIS A 176 2.11 1.43 12.75
C HIS A 176 2.15 -0.10 12.74
N SER A 177 3.00 -0.66 13.60
CA SER A 177 2.99 -2.09 13.92
C SER A 177 2.87 -2.23 15.43
N VAL A 178 2.33 -3.34 15.92
CA VAL A 178 2.34 -3.66 17.37
C VAL A 178 3.23 -4.86 17.60
N ALA A 179 4.28 -4.71 18.39
CA ALA A 179 5.12 -5.83 18.82
C ALA A 179 4.63 -6.35 20.17
N VAL A 180 4.46 -7.66 20.26
CA VAL A 180 4.00 -8.37 21.46
C VAL A 180 5.07 -9.36 21.88
N GLU A 181 5.63 -9.13 23.07
CA GLU A 181 6.62 -10.00 23.69
C GLU A 181 5.95 -11.24 24.32
N PHE A 182 6.54 -12.40 24.06
CA PHE A 182 6.32 -13.68 24.72
C PHE A 182 7.61 -14.09 25.48
N GLU A 183 7.66 -15.25 26.12
CA GLU A 183 8.81 -15.75 26.89
C GLU A 183 10.08 -15.81 26.05
N ASP A 184 10.01 -16.45 24.87
CA ASP A 184 11.17 -16.70 24.00
C ASP A 184 11.15 -15.90 22.69
N GLU A 185 10.02 -15.28 22.35
CA GLU A 185 9.74 -14.80 21.00
C GLU A 185 8.89 -13.53 20.96
N VAL A 186 8.74 -12.97 19.76
CA VAL A 186 7.93 -11.78 19.49
C VAL A 186 6.95 -12.07 18.36
N ALA A 187 5.69 -11.66 18.52
CA ALA A 187 4.76 -11.49 17.41
C ALA A 187 4.68 -10.02 17.01
N VAL A 188 4.62 -9.76 15.72
CA VAL A 188 4.36 -8.41 15.18
C VAL A 188 2.99 -8.41 14.52
N ILE A 189 2.14 -7.48 14.92
CA ILE A 189 0.84 -7.23 14.29
C ILE A 189 1.02 -6.06 13.32
N GLU A 190 0.77 -6.35 12.04
CA GLU A 190 0.87 -5.48 10.88
C GLU A 190 2.28 -5.17 10.35
N ALA A 191 2.43 -5.17 9.03
CA ALA A 191 3.69 -4.90 8.33
C ALA A 191 3.52 -3.88 7.19
N PRO A 192 3.22 -2.60 7.54
CA PRO A 192 2.72 -1.64 6.58
C PRO A 192 3.83 -1.01 5.72
N LEU A 193 3.38 -0.28 4.70
CA LEU A 193 4.18 0.59 3.83
C LEU A 193 5.22 -0.13 2.97
N ASN A 194 6.41 -0.46 3.50
CA ASN A 194 7.56 -0.92 2.72
C ASN A 194 8.63 -1.61 3.59
N GLU A 195 9.61 -2.23 2.93
CA GLU A 195 10.75 -2.88 3.59
C GLU A 195 11.50 -1.94 4.54
N ALA A 196 11.80 -0.70 4.12
CA ALA A 196 12.55 0.24 4.95
C ALA A 196 11.84 0.53 6.28
N ARG A 197 10.49 0.58 6.28
CA ARG A 197 9.69 0.68 7.50
C ARG A 197 9.82 -0.57 8.37
N SER A 198 9.62 -1.76 7.79
CA SER A 198 9.72 -3.03 8.55
C SER A 198 11.09 -3.24 9.15
N LEU A 199 12.18 -2.96 8.41
CA LEU A 199 13.55 -3.10 8.93
C LEU A 199 13.79 -2.17 10.13
N ALA A 200 13.31 -0.93 10.06
CA ALA A 200 13.42 0.00 11.19
C ALA A 200 12.61 -0.49 12.41
N VAL A 201 11.44 -1.11 12.19
CA VAL A 201 10.64 -1.71 13.25
C VAL A 201 11.36 -2.90 13.88
N MET A 202 11.92 -3.82 13.07
CA MET A 202 12.70 -4.96 13.55
C MET A 202 13.92 -4.51 14.37
N ASP A 203 14.62 -3.47 13.93
CA ASP A 203 15.75 -2.91 14.67
C ASP A 203 15.33 -2.28 16.01
N GLU A 204 14.12 -1.70 16.08
CA GLU A 204 13.57 -1.21 17.34
C GLU A 204 13.16 -2.38 18.25
N ILE A 205 12.53 -3.43 17.71
CA ILE A 205 12.20 -4.66 18.44
C ILE A 205 13.46 -5.27 19.06
N ARG A 206 14.53 -5.46 18.28
CA ARG A 206 15.82 -6.01 18.78
C ARG A 206 16.44 -5.16 19.90
N ARG A 207 16.15 -3.85 19.93
CA ARG A 207 16.62 -2.93 20.98
C ARG A 207 15.78 -2.96 22.24
N ARG A 208 14.45 -3.12 22.10
CA ARG A 208 13.49 -3.12 23.23
C ARG A 208 13.33 -4.50 23.86
N ILE A 209 13.36 -5.54 23.03
CA ILE A 209 13.11 -6.94 23.38
C ILE A 209 14.34 -7.76 22.90
N PRO A 210 15.52 -7.57 23.53
CA PRO A 210 16.74 -8.20 23.05
C PRO A 210 16.73 -9.72 23.26
N GLY A 211 17.30 -10.46 22.29
CA GLY A 211 17.53 -11.90 22.39
C GLY A 211 16.34 -12.79 22.01
N LYS A 212 15.21 -12.19 21.60
CA LYS A 212 14.01 -12.91 21.15
C LYS A 212 13.84 -12.78 19.64
N GLU A 213 13.46 -13.88 19.00
CA GLU A 213 13.23 -13.92 17.55
C GLU A 213 11.81 -13.44 17.21
N ILE A 214 11.64 -12.84 16.03
CA ILE A 214 10.31 -12.49 15.53
C ILE A 214 9.73 -13.74 14.87
N ARG A 215 8.94 -14.49 15.62
CA ARG A 215 8.36 -15.75 15.13
C ARG A 215 7.16 -15.55 14.24
N TRP A 216 6.33 -14.54 14.52
CA TRP A 216 5.09 -14.31 13.80
C TRP A 216 4.97 -12.89 13.27
N VAL A 217 4.40 -12.78 12.08
CA VAL A 217 3.83 -11.55 11.55
C VAL A 217 2.35 -11.76 11.26
N VAL A 218 1.49 -11.05 11.99
CA VAL A 218 0.04 -11.10 11.85
C VAL A 218 -0.40 -10.01 10.89
N THR A 219 -1.20 -10.38 9.89
CA THR A 219 -1.75 -9.42 8.92
C THR A 219 -3.19 -9.08 9.31
N THR A 220 -3.57 -7.80 9.42
CA THR A 220 -4.99 -7.51 9.70
C THR A 220 -5.85 -7.77 8.46
N HIS A 221 -5.43 -7.32 7.27
CA HIS A 221 -6.15 -7.53 6.00
C HIS A 221 -5.25 -7.29 4.79
N HIS A 222 -5.79 -7.39 3.56
CA HIS A 222 -5.03 -7.45 2.31
C HIS A 222 -4.88 -6.09 1.58
N HIS A 223 -5.18 -4.95 2.21
CA HIS A 223 -4.93 -3.65 1.57
C HIS A 223 -3.42 -3.34 1.52
N TRP A 224 -2.98 -2.74 0.42
CA TRP A 224 -1.56 -2.58 0.09
C TRP A 224 -0.76 -1.76 1.12
N ASP A 225 -1.40 -0.78 1.73
CA ASP A 225 -0.83 0.07 2.76
C ASP A 225 -0.49 -0.69 4.06
N HIS A 226 -1.08 -1.88 4.26
CA HIS A 226 -0.87 -2.75 5.43
C HIS A 226 0.15 -3.87 5.21
N LEU A 227 0.51 -4.20 3.97
CA LEU A 227 1.33 -5.40 3.70
C LEU A 227 2.60 -5.17 2.88
N GLY A 228 2.90 -3.94 2.47
CA GLY A 228 4.12 -3.63 1.71
C GLY A 228 5.44 -3.96 2.44
N GLY A 229 5.40 -4.20 3.75
CA GLY A 229 6.55 -4.62 4.55
C GLY A 229 6.60 -6.13 4.83
N MET A 230 5.65 -6.93 4.33
CA MET A 230 5.48 -8.35 4.69
C MET A 230 6.71 -9.20 4.34
N ARG A 231 7.27 -8.98 3.14
CA ARG A 231 8.41 -9.74 2.61
C ARG A 231 9.66 -9.62 3.48
N ALA A 232 9.83 -8.48 4.16
CA ALA A 232 10.92 -8.32 5.12
C ALA A 232 10.78 -9.29 6.29
N TYR A 233 9.58 -9.47 6.85
CA TYR A 233 9.37 -10.37 7.99
C TYR A 233 9.54 -11.83 7.60
N VAL A 234 9.04 -12.22 6.41
CA VAL A 234 9.26 -13.59 5.91
C VAL A 234 10.74 -13.85 5.64
N HIS A 235 11.48 -12.88 5.12
CA HIS A 235 12.93 -12.99 4.96
C HIS A 235 13.66 -13.16 6.31
N GLU A 236 13.14 -12.59 7.40
CA GLU A 236 13.66 -12.80 8.76
C GLU A 236 13.22 -14.13 9.40
N GLY A 237 12.44 -14.96 8.70
CA GLY A 237 11.98 -16.26 9.17
C GLY A 237 10.62 -16.25 9.88
N ALA A 238 9.90 -15.12 9.89
CA ALA A 238 8.60 -15.05 10.55
C ALA A 238 7.51 -15.83 9.79
N THR A 239 6.66 -16.52 10.54
CA THR A 239 5.45 -17.17 10.04
C THR A 239 4.34 -16.15 9.89
N VAL A 240 3.71 -16.11 8.72
CA VAL A 240 2.59 -15.23 8.39
C VAL A 240 1.31 -15.80 8.97
N VAL A 241 0.66 -15.04 9.86
CA VAL A 241 -0.64 -15.40 10.42
C VAL A 241 -1.72 -14.54 9.79
N THR A 242 -2.67 -15.17 9.08
CA THR A 242 -3.70 -14.45 8.31
C THR A 242 -5.02 -15.21 8.25
N HIS A 243 -6.09 -14.52 7.84
CA HIS A 243 -7.35 -15.19 7.56
C HIS A 243 -7.23 -16.09 6.31
N GLN A 244 -7.85 -17.27 6.34
CA GLN A 244 -7.81 -18.28 5.28
C GLN A 244 -8.21 -17.74 3.91
N GLY A 245 -9.14 -16.77 3.87
CA GLY A 245 -9.55 -16.10 2.64
C GLY A 245 -8.48 -15.22 2.00
N ASN A 246 -7.54 -14.70 2.81
CA ASN A 246 -6.44 -13.87 2.33
C ASN A 246 -5.23 -14.71 1.89
N PHE A 247 -5.18 -16.00 2.26
CA PHE A 247 -4.02 -16.86 1.99
C PHE A 247 -3.60 -16.86 0.51
N PRO A 248 -4.50 -17.07 -0.48
CA PRO A 248 -4.08 -17.01 -1.88
C PRO A 248 -3.46 -15.66 -2.26
N TYR A 249 -4.04 -14.56 -1.77
CA TYR A 249 -3.55 -13.20 -2.04
C TYR A 249 -2.13 -13.02 -1.54
N TYR A 250 -1.87 -13.42 -0.30
CA TYR A 250 -0.54 -13.32 0.31
C TYR A 250 0.48 -14.24 -0.36
N GLN A 251 0.08 -15.40 -0.89
CA GLN A 251 0.99 -16.27 -1.66
C GLN A 251 1.50 -15.56 -2.92
N GLU A 252 0.64 -14.81 -3.63
CA GLU A 252 1.06 -14.05 -4.81
C GLU A 252 1.94 -12.86 -4.45
N VAL A 253 1.65 -12.13 -3.37
CA VAL A 253 2.52 -11.05 -2.86
C VAL A 253 3.90 -11.57 -2.46
N LEU A 254 3.93 -12.72 -1.78
CA LEU A 254 5.16 -13.33 -1.29
C LEU A 254 5.88 -14.13 -2.38
N ARG A 255 5.47 -14.05 -3.64
CA ARG A 255 6.12 -14.78 -4.72
C ARG A 255 7.58 -14.36 -4.88
N ALA A 256 8.50 -15.33 -4.84
CA ALA A 256 9.90 -15.09 -5.17
C ALA A 256 10.03 -14.81 -6.67
N ARG A 257 10.23 -13.54 -7.02
CA ARG A 257 10.60 -13.08 -8.37
C ARG A 257 11.59 -11.92 -8.25
N PRO A 258 12.52 -11.76 -9.21
CA PRO A 258 13.38 -10.58 -9.24
C PRO A 258 12.55 -9.32 -9.35
N TRP A 259 12.89 -8.31 -8.56
CA TRP A 259 12.41 -6.94 -8.70
C TRP A 259 13.58 -6.10 -9.22
N LEU A 260 13.40 -5.38 -10.33
CA LEU A 260 14.50 -4.73 -11.03
C LEU A 260 14.60 -3.24 -10.67
N LEU A 261 13.48 -2.58 -10.40
CA LEU A 261 13.45 -1.14 -10.15
C LEU A 261 13.83 -0.79 -8.71
N GLU A 262 13.33 -1.54 -7.74
CA GLU A 262 13.60 -1.33 -6.32
C GLU A 262 13.58 -2.68 -5.59
N PRO A 263 14.65 -3.49 -5.74
CA PRO A 263 14.72 -4.81 -5.13
C PRO A 263 14.75 -4.74 -3.60
N ASP A 264 13.90 -5.55 -2.97
CA ASP A 264 13.92 -5.82 -1.53
C ASP A 264 14.86 -7.00 -1.19
N ARG A 265 15.16 -7.20 0.09
CA ARG A 265 16.01 -8.32 0.55
C ARG A 265 15.47 -9.67 0.11
N PHE A 266 14.15 -9.86 0.14
CA PHE A 266 13.52 -11.10 -0.29
C PHE A 266 13.79 -11.39 -1.78
N SER A 267 13.77 -10.39 -2.65
CA SER A 267 14.06 -10.55 -4.08
C SER A 267 15.56 -10.78 -4.35
N LEU A 268 16.44 -10.20 -3.54
CA LEU A 268 17.90 -10.34 -3.66
C LEU A 268 18.41 -11.65 -3.05
N PHE A 269 17.79 -12.09 -1.96
CA PHE A 269 18.16 -13.25 -1.13
C PHE A 269 16.89 -14.04 -0.76
N PRO A 270 16.27 -14.74 -1.72
CA PRO A 270 15.04 -15.47 -1.44
C PRO A 270 15.32 -16.58 -0.40
N PRO A 271 14.55 -16.65 0.71
CA PRO A 271 14.71 -17.70 1.71
C PRO A 271 14.25 -19.05 1.13
N GLU A 272 14.99 -20.12 1.40
CA GLU A 272 14.67 -21.46 0.88
C GLU A 272 13.36 -21.98 1.50
N GLU A 273 13.11 -21.66 2.76
CA GLU A 273 11.92 -22.03 3.53
C GLU A 273 10.62 -21.50 2.88
N TRP A 274 10.69 -20.39 2.14
CA TRP A 274 9.56 -19.92 1.35
C TRP A 274 9.17 -20.95 0.28
N SER A 275 10.16 -21.55 -0.39
CA SER A 275 9.92 -22.53 -1.45
C SER A 275 9.32 -23.84 -0.93
N GLU A 276 9.55 -24.15 0.36
CA GLU A 276 8.98 -25.30 1.04
C GLU A 276 7.52 -25.08 1.48
N GLY A 277 7.07 -23.83 1.52
CA GLY A 277 5.66 -23.46 1.73
C GLY A 277 5.18 -23.47 3.18
N TYR A 278 6.08 -23.61 4.16
CA TYR A 278 5.74 -23.72 5.59
C TYR A 278 5.55 -22.37 6.33
N ILE A 279 5.47 -21.26 5.60
CA ILE A 279 5.52 -19.92 6.18
C ILE A 279 4.15 -19.34 6.58
N PHE A 280 3.08 -20.14 6.58
CA PHE A 280 1.72 -19.66 6.85
C PHE A 280 0.99 -20.45 7.94
N GLU A 281 0.35 -19.71 8.83
CA GLU A 281 -0.67 -20.21 9.74
C GLU A 281 -1.99 -19.46 9.46
N THR A 282 -3.05 -20.19 9.12
CA THR A 282 -4.32 -19.55 8.71
C THR A 282 -5.46 -19.82 9.68
N LEU A 283 -6.36 -18.85 9.83
CA LEU A 283 -7.58 -18.99 10.62
C LEU A 283 -8.84 -18.63 9.84
N ARG A 284 -10.00 -19.11 10.32
CA ARG A 284 -11.31 -18.70 9.80
C ARG A 284 -12.04 -17.77 10.76
N GLU A 285 -12.12 -18.15 12.03
CA GLU A 285 -12.85 -17.38 13.04
C GLU A 285 -11.95 -16.88 14.16
N LYS A 286 -11.18 -17.79 14.76
CA LYS A 286 -10.28 -17.48 15.87
C LYS A 286 -8.94 -18.21 15.73
N TYR A 287 -7.87 -17.56 16.17
CA TYR A 287 -6.55 -18.14 16.39
C TYR A 287 -5.98 -17.61 17.69
N ILE A 288 -5.10 -18.38 18.33
CA ILE A 288 -4.47 -17.98 19.59
C ILE A 288 -2.97 -18.12 19.42
N LEU A 289 -2.25 -17.02 19.58
CA LEU A 289 -0.82 -17.02 19.84
C LEU A 289 -0.64 -16.96 21.35
N GLY A 290 0.12 -17.85 21.95
CA GLY A 290 0.24 -17.86 23.41
C GLY A 290 1.27 -18.80 23.96
N ASP A 291 1.78 -18.42 25.12
CA ASP A 291 2.67 -19.22 25.97
C ASP A 291 2.24 -19.06 27.44
N THR A 292 3.13 -19.37 28.37
CA THR A 292 2.87 -19.24 29.82
C THR A 292 2.84 -17.80 30.33
N THR A 293 3.32 -16.83 29.56
CA THR A 293 3.40 -15.41 29.92
C THR A 293 2.26 -14.60 29.35
N ARG A 294 1.82 -14.91 28.12
CA ARG A 294 0.85 -14.08 27.39
C ARG A 294 -0.01 -14.88 26.44
N LEU A 295 -1.18 -14.31 26.14
CA LEU A 295 -2.11 -14.79 25.13
C LEU A 295 -2.55 -13.62 24.23
N VAL A 296 -2.58 -13.85 22.91
CA VAL A 296 -3.12 -12.97 21.89
C VAL A 296 -4.17 -13.72 21.10
N GLU A 297 -5.40 -13.23 21.11
CA GLU A 297 -6.50 -13.78 20.34
C GLU A 297 -6.66 -13.02 19.01
N LEU A 298 -6.58 -13.73 17.90
CA LEU A 298 -6.91 -13.17 16.59
C LEU A 298 -8.35 -13.53 16.25
N HIS A 299 -9.17 -12.55 15.91
CA HIS A 299 -10.59 -12.76 15.59
C HIS A 299 -10.94 -12.19 14.23
N HIS A 300 -11.70 -12.95 13.44
CA HIS A 300 -12.30 -12.47 12.20
C HIS A 300 -13.46 -11.50 12.49
N VAL A 301 -13.44 -10.35 11.82
CA VAL A 301 -14.47 -9.32 11.92
C VAL A 301 -15.63 -9.65 10.98
N GLN A 302 -16.72 -10.15 11.55
CA GLN A 302 -17.90 -10.57 10.78
C GLN A 302 -18.73 -9.37 10.33
N GLY A 303 -19.32 -9.46 9.13
CA GLY A 303 -20.22 -8.43 8.60
C GLY A 303 -19.53 -7.13 8.17
N LEU A 304 -18.23 -7.20 7.85
CA LEU A 304 -17.45 -6.05 7.45
C LEU A 304 -17.43 -5.87 5.92
N ALA A 305 -17.79 -4.67 5.46
CA ALA A 305 -17.73 -4.32 4.04
C ALA A 305 -16.34 -3.85 3.58
N HIS A 306 -15.51 -3.37 4.51
CA HIS A 306 -14.19 -2.79 4.22
C HIS A 306 -13.23 -3.79 3.56
N ALA A 307 -13.02 -4.95 4.19
CA ALA A 307 -12.17 -6.01 3.65
C ALA A 307 -12.66 -7.38 4.14
N ALA A 308 -12.85 -8.32 3.21
CA ALA A 308 -13.16 -9.69 3.55
C ALA A 308 -11.96 -10.33 4.28
N GLY A 309 -12.22 -11.10 5.33
CA GLY A 309 -11.17 -11.76 6.10
C GLY A 309 -10.32 -10.82 6.96
N MET A 310 -10.83 -9.63 7.30
CA MET A 310 -10.13 -8.73 8.21
C MET A 310 -10.11 -9.27 9.63
N LEU A 311 -8.95 -9.16 10.28
CA LEU A 311 -8.71 -9.60 11.65
C LEU A 311 -8.54 -8.41 12.60
N ILE A 312 -8.90 -8.64 13.86
CA ILE A 312 -8.49 -7.86 15.03
C ILE A 312 -7.67 -8.76 15.96
N ALA A 313 -6.74 -8.18 16.71
CA ALA A 313 -6.02 -8.89 17.76
C ALA A 313 -6.45 -8.38 19.13
N TYR A 314 -6.72 -9.28 20.06
CA TYR A 314 -7.16 -8.96 21.42
C TYR A 314 -6.24 -9.62 22.43
N LEU A 315 -5.74 -8.83 23.37
CA LEU A 315 -4.88 -9.25 24.46
C LEU A 315 -5.70 -9.23 25.76
N PRO A 316 -6.22 -10.36 26.24
CA PRO A 316 -7.20 -10.38 27.34
C PRO A 316 -6.62 -9.98 28.70
N ASN A 317 -5.34 -10.25 28.97
CA ASN A 317 -4.72 -9.87 30.25
C ASN A 317 -4.53 -8.35 30.33
N GLU A 318 -4.12 -7.75 29.22
CA GLU A 318 -3.89 -6.31 29.08
C GLU A 318 -5.17 -5.54 28.71
N LYS A 319 -6.23 -6.25 28.33
CA LYS A 319 -7.50 -5.72 27.80
C LYS A 319 -7.31 -4.74 26.64
N ILE A 320 -6.36 -5.07 25.76
CA ILE A 320 -6.00 -4.28 24.59
C ILE A 320 -6.63 -4.89 23.34
N LEU A 321 -7.25 -4.05 22.52
CA LEU A 321 -7.73 -4.39 21.18
C LEU A 321 -6.88 -3.68 20.12
N VAL A 322 -6.16 -4.45 19.32
CA VAL A 322 -5.43 -3.96 18.14
C VAL A 322 -6.32 -4.08 16.90
N GLN A 323 -6.46 -3.00 16.15
CA GLN A 323 -7.22 -2.97 14.90
C GLN A 323 -6.61 -1.98 13.89
N ALA A 324 -6.89 -2.18 12.61
CA ALA A 324 -6.38 -1.31 11.55
C ALA A 324 -7.37 -0.22 11.11
N ASP A 325 -8.12 -0.47 10.05
CA ASP A 325 -8.95 0.54 9.35
C ASP A 325 -10.40 0.66 9.89
N LEU A 326 -10.70 0.07 11.04
CA LEU A 326 -12.07 0.06 11.56
C LEU A 326 -12.38 1.33 12.36
N PHE A 327 -11.36 1.91 12.97
CA PHE A 327 -11.45 3.16 13.70
C PHE A 327 -10.09 3.87 13.71
N THR A 328 -10.08 5.18 13.48
CA THR A 328 -8.87 6.01 13.60
C THR A 328 -9.13 7.01 14.71
N PRO A 329 -8.68 6.75 15.95
CA PRO A 329 -8.76 7.71 17.04
C PRO A 329 -8.14 9.05 16.64
N PRO A 330 -8.80 10.18 16.95
CA PRO A 330 -8.21 11.48 16.68
C PRO A 330 -6.93 11.65 17.51
N GLY A 331 -5.91 12.25 16.91
CA GLY A 331 -4.70 12.65 17.63
C GLY A 331 -5.01 13.69 18.73
N PRO A 332 -4.04 14.00 19.61
CA PRO A 332 -4.22 14.97 20.69
C PRO A 332 -4.84 16.29 20.21
N GLY A 333 -5.99 16.66 20.79
CA GLY A 333 -6.73 17.89 20.44
C GLY A 333 -7.66 17.78 19.23
N GLY A 334 -7.74 16.62 18.57
CA GLY A 334 -8.73 16.33 17.54
C GLY A 334 -10.07 15.90 18.13
N SER A 335 -11.15 16.16 17.42
CA SER A 335 -12.49 15.69 17.76
C SER A 335 -12.87 14.47 16.92
N LEU A 336 -13.67 13.57 17.50
CA LEU A 336 -14.29 12.50 16.74
C LEU A 336 -15.23 13.07 15.65
N PRO A 337 -15.40 12.35 14.52
CA PRO A 337 -16.44 12.69 13.56
C PRO A 337 -17.82 12.70 14.22
N ALA A 338 -18.75 13.49 13.66
CA ALA A 338 -20.10 13.65 14.23
C ALA A 338 -20.89 12.34 14.35
N SER A 339 -20.58 11.33 13.53
CA SER A 339 -21.21 10.01 13.62
C SER A 339 -20.21 8.92 13.23
N PRO A 340 -20.32 7.72 13.81
CA PRO A 340 -19.53 6.58 13.40
C PRO A 340 -19.83 6.17 11.97
N ASN A 341 -18.79 5.71 11.27
CA ASN A 341 -18.95 5.08 9.96
C ASN A 341 -19.42 3.61 10.12
N ALA A 342 -19.67 2.93 9.00
CA ALA A 342 -20.12 1.54 9.03
C ALA A 342 -19.09 0.60 9.68
N SER A 343 -17.79 0.77 9.36
CA SER A 343 -16.71 -0.05 9.91
C SER A 343 -16.59 0.05 11.43
N ALA A 344 -16.70 1.26 11.99
CA ALA A 344 -16.70 1.50 13.43
C ALA A 344 -17.89 0.82 14.12
N ARG A 345 -19.10 0.93 13.56
CA ARG A 345 -20.27 0.21 14.07
C ARG A 345 -20.08 -1.32 14.03
N THR A 346 -19.51 -1.83 12.94
CA THR A 346 -19.21 -3.26 12.80
C THR A 346 -18.17 -3.72 13.82
N LEU A 347 -17.11 -2.94 14.08
CA LEU A 347 -16.13 -3.24 15.13
C LEU A 347 -16.80 -3.35 16.50
N TYR A 348 -17.57 -2.34 16.89
CA TYR A 348 -18.30 -2.34 18.16
C TYR A 348 -19.20 -3.57 18.28
N GLY A 349 -20.00 -3.87 17.26
CA GLY A 349 -20.88 -5.05 17.25
C GLY A 349 -20.12 -6.38 17.36
N ASN A 350 -18.93 -6.48 16.76
CA ASN A 350 -18.07 -7.67 16.90
C ASN A 350 -17.50 -7.81 18.31
N VAL A 351 -17.05 -6.72 18.93
CA VAL A 351 -16.56 -6.73 20.33
C VAL A 351 -17.66 -7.18 21.28
N GLN A 352 -18.88 -6.67 21.12
CA GLN A 352 -20.04 -7.09 21.91
C GLN A 352 -20.40 -8.57 21.69
N ARG A 353 -20.45 -9.01 20.41
CA ARG A 353 -20.76 -10.40 20.04
C ARG A 353 -19.76 -11.40 20.61
N LEU A 354 -18.48 -11.03 20.62
CA LEU A 354 -17.39 -11.86 21.13
C LEU A 354 -17.27 -11.80 22.66
N GLY A 355 -17.91 -10.81 23.30
CA GLY A 355 -17.83 -10.61 24.75
C GLY A 355 -16.44 -10.21 25.22
N LEU A 356 -15.69 -9.43 24.42
CA LEU A 356 -14.34 -9.00 24.78
C LEU A 356 -14.39 -7.87 25.81
N ASP A 357 -13.62 -7.99 26.88
CA ASP A 357 -13.46 -6.95 27.89
C ASP A 357 -12.30 -6.02 27.49
N VAL A 358 -12.62 -4.92 26.80
CA VAL A 358 -11.62 -4.01 26.22
C VAL A 358 -11.55 -2.72 27.03
N GLU A 359 -10.34 -2.35 27.46
CA GLU A 359 -10.07 -1.06 28.11
C GLU A 359 -9.35 -0.09 27.16
N THR A 360 -8.46 -0.59 26.30
CA THR A 360 -7.66 0.24 25.38
C THR A 360 -7.80 -0.24 23.94
N ILE A 361 -8.04 0.69 23.02
CA ILE A 361 -7.93 0.45 21.58
C ILE A 361 -6.58 0.97 21.07
N VAL A 362 -5.81 0.09 20.41
CA VAL A 362 -4.52 0.41 19.80
C VAL A 362 -4.69 0.34 18.28
N PRO A 363 -4.76 1.47 17.58
CA PRO A 363 -4.96 1.47 16.15
C PRO A 363 -3.63 1.32 15.40
N ILE A 364 -3.67 0.73 14.19
CA ILE A 364 -2.56 0.85 13.22
C ILE A 364 -2.46 2.29 12.67
N HIS A 365 -3.58 3.02 12.67
CA HIS A 365 -3.67 4.43 12.26
C HIS A 365 -4.07 5.33 13.43
N GLY A 366 -3.25 6.31 13.75
CA GLY A 366 -3.55 7.29 14.79
C GLY A 366 -2.82 6.99 16.10
N VAL A 367 -3.50 7.11 17.24
CA VAL A 367 -2.89 6.95 18.56
C VAL A 367 -3.75 6.05 19.45
N PRO A 368 -3.18 5.31 20.42
CA PRO A 368 -3.95 4.56 21.39
C PRO A 368 -4.94 5.43 22.15
N GLY A 369 -6.08 4.86 22.53
CA GLY A 369 -7.12 5.56 23.29
C GLY A 369 -7.99 4.64 24.12
N PRO A 370 -8.78 5.19 25.06
CA PRO A 370 -9.68 4.41 25.88
C PRO A 370 -10.83 3.86 25.03
N TRP A 371 -11.15 2.57 25.20
CA TRP A 371 -12.28 1.93 24.54
C TRP A 371 -13.61 2.60 24.88
N SER A 372 -13.77 3.09 26.12
CA SER A 372 -14.99 3.77 26.57
C SER A 372 -15.35 4.97 25.68
N GLN A 373 -14.36 5.77 25.27
CA GLN A 373 -14.60 6.91 24.37
C GLN A 373 -15.12 6.47 23.00
N PHE A 374 -14.61 5.37 22.47
CA PHE A 374 -15.10 4.79 21.21
C PHE A 374 -16.50 4.20 21.38
N ALA A 375 -16.73 3.45 22.46
CA ALA A 375 -18.01 2.82 22.76
C ALA A 375 -19.13 3.87 22.94
N GLU A 376 -18.90 4.89 23.78
CA GLU A 376 -19.82 6.01 23.98
C GLU A 376 -20.15 6.71 22.66
N TRP A 377 -19.13 6.98 21.82
CA TRP A 377 -19.33 7.60 20.51
C TRP A 377 -20.17 6.74 19.55
N VAL A 378 -20.06 5.41 19.62
CA VAL A 378 -20.88 4.51 18.80
C VAL A 378 -22.30 4.37 19.34
N GLU A 379 -22.46 4.34 20.66
CA GLU A 379 -23.74 4.20 21.36
C GLU A 379 -24.60 5.46 21.26
N ASP A 380 -24.02 6.66 21.41
CA ASP A 380 -24.71 7.95 21.29
C ASP A 380 -25.32 8.20 19.90
N ALA A 381 -24.87 7.45 18.89
CA ALA A 381 -25.33 7.56 17.51
C ALA A 381 -26.41 6.52 17.13
N GLN A 382 -26.81 5.63 18.05
CA GLN A 382 -27.89 4.65 17.87
C GLN A 382 -29.21 5.22 18.37
#